data_AF-A0A2T8F5T9-F1
#
_entry.id   AF-A0A2T8F5T9-F1
#
_cell.length_a   1.000
_cell.length_b   1.000
_cell.length_c   1.000
_cell.angle_alpha   90.00
_cell.angle_beta   90.00
_cell.angle_gamma   90.00
#
_symmetry.space_group_name_H-M   'P 1'
#
loop_
_entity.id
_entity.type
_entity.pdbx_description
1 polymer ?
#
loop_
_entity_poly.entity_id
_entity_poly.type
_entity_poly.pdbx_seq_one_letter_code
_entity_poly.pdbx_strand_id
1 'polypeptide(L)' 'MDDQYDVDLVDHALLEEVELTAELIVAASVSRTPLSRAEIDRILGVTPTVPRPRSGAGSDS' A
#
# COMPACT_ATOMS: atom_id res chain seq x y z
N MET A 1 3.07 -15.63 36.59
CA MET A 1 2.67 -14.39 35.90
C MET A 1 2.21 -14.88 34.56
N ASP A 2 0.90 -14.92 34.36
CA ASP A 2 0.31 -15.25 33.06
C ASP A 2 0.62 -14.05 32.17
N ASP A 3 1.41 -14.26 31.12
CA ASP A 3 1.71 -13.22 30.15
C ASP A 3 0.45 -12.97 29.33
N GLN A 4 -0.51 -12.26 29.92
CA GLN A 4 -1.77 -11.84 29.30
C GLN A 4 -1.56 -10.93 28.07
N TYR A 5 -0.29 -10.59 27.79
CA TYR A 5 0.19 -9.85 26.63
C TYR A 5 1.01 -10.71 25.65
N ASP A 6 1.21 -12.00 25.93
CA ASP A 6 1.77 -12.99 25.01
C ASP A 6 0.66 -13.49 24.07
N VAL A 7 0.00 -12.52 23.45
CA VAL A 7 -0.81 -12.78 22.27
C VAL A 7 0.19 -12.70 21.13
N ASP A 8 0.40 -13.81 20.42
CA ASP A 8 1.07 -13.82 19.11
C ASP A 8 0.19 -13.03 18.11
N LEU A 9 0.09 -11.71 18.33
CA LEU A 9 -0.55 -10.76 17.44
C LEU A 9 0.46 -10.37 16.37
N VAL A 10 1.05 -11.39 15.74
CA VAL A 10 1.79 -11.23 14.50
C VAL A 10 0.73 -11.06 13.43
N ASP A 11 0.15 -9.86 13.37
CA ASP A 11 -0.77 -9.51 12.30
C ASP A 11 0.01 -9.60 10.99
N HIS A 12 -0.27 -10.64 10.21
CA HIS A 12 0.43 -10.91 8.97
C HIS A 12 0.25 -9.76 7.97
N ALA A 13 -0.88 -9.04 8.05
CA ALA A 13 -1.10 -7.85 7.24
C ALA A 13 -0.19 -6.68 7.70
N LEU A 14 0.05 -6.54 9.01
CA LEU A 14 0.99 -5.55 9.53
C LEU A 14 2.44 -5.88 9.16
N LEU A 15 2.83 -7.16 9.21
CA LEU A 15 4.15 -7.59 8.74
C LEU A 15 4.35 -7.29 7.25
N GLU A 16 3.34 -7.57 6.43
CA GLU A 16 3.34 -7.28 5.00
C GLU A 16 3.49 -5.77 4.73
N GLU A 17 2.81 -4.90 5.51
CA GLU A 17 2.97 -3.44 5.39
C GLU A 17 4.39 -2.96 5.75
N VAL A 18 4.98 -3.53 6.80
CA VAL A 18 6.35 -3.21 7.22
C VAL A 18 7.36 -3.64 6.15
N GLU A 19 7.18 -4.81 5.55
CA GLU A 19 8.02 -5.32 4.46
C GLU A 19 7.91 -4.41 3.23
N LEU A 20 6.70 -4.07 2.79
CA LEU A 20 6.46 -3.14 1.67
C LEU A 20 7.11 -1.76 1.91
N THR A 21 7.03 -1.25 3.14
CA THR A 21 7.65 0.03 3.51
C THR A 21 9.17 -0.06 3.46
N ALA A 22 9.75 -1.16 3.94
CA ALA A 22 11.19 -1.40 3.88
C ALA A 22 11.69 -1.49 2.43
N GLU A 23 10.98 -2.21 1.56
CA GLU A 23 11.29 -2.30 0.13
C GLU A 23 11.28 -0.92 -0.54
N LEU A 24 10.29 -0.08 -0.25
CA LEU A 24 10.21 1.27 -0.79
C LEU A 24 11.38 2.15 -0.32
N ILE A 25 11.75 2.08 0.96
CA ILE A 25 12.89 2.83 1.53
C ILE A 25 14.19 2.40 0.85
N VAL A 26 14.41 1.10 0.68
CA VAL A 26 15.60 0.58 0.00
C VAL A 26 15.64 1.05 -1.44
N ALA A 27 14.55 0.91 -2.19
CA ALA A 27 14.46 1.35 -3.58
C ALA A 27 14.76 2.85 -3.74
N ALA A 28 14.21 3.68 -2.85
CA ALA A 28 14.48 5.11 -2.85
C ALA A 28 15.94 5.44 -2.50
N SER A 29 16.53 4.70 -1.57
CA SER A 29 17.91 4.93 -1.09
C SER A 29 18.98 4.53 -2.12
N VAL A 30 18.72 3.48 -2.92
CA VAL A 30 19.66 3.02 -3.96
C VAL A 30 19.47 3.76 -5.30
N SER A 31 18.32 4.40 -5.49
CA SER A 31 18.06 5.17 -6.69
C SER A 31 18.90 6.45 -6.74
N ARG A 32 19.48 6.72 -7.91
CA ARG A 32 20.25 7.96 -8.14
C ARG A 32 19.35 9.17 -8.39
N THR A 33 18.07 8.93 -8.63
CA THR A 33 17.05 9.95 -8.94
C THR A 33 15.75 9.65 -8.18
N PRO A 34 14.85 10.62 -8.01
CA PRO A 34 13.53 10.34 -7.43
C PRO A 34 12.80 9.23 -8.18
N LEU A 35 12.15 8.32 -7.44
CA LEU A 35 11.32 7.27 -8.03
C LEU A 35 10.13 7.88 -8.76
N SER A 36 9.79 7.35 -9.92
CA SER A 36 8.57 7.72 -10.63
C SER A 36 7.35 7.12 -9.94
N ARG A 37 6.18 7.72 -10.17
CA ARG A 37 4.89 7.21 -9.67
C ARG A 37 4.68 5.74 -10.04
N ALA A 38 5.00 5.36 -11.28
CA ALA A 38 4.82 4.00 -11.77
C ALA A 38 5.73 2.99 -11.06
N GLU A 39 6.92 3.40 -10.62
CA GLU A 39 7.83 2.55 -9.85
C GLU A 39 7.33 2.38 -8.42
N ILE A 40 6.85 3.47 -7.80
CA ILE A 40 6.23 3.42 -6.47
C ILE A 40 4.99 2.52 -6.50
N ASP A 41 4.10 2.71 -7.47
CA ASP A 41 2.89 1.90 -7.62
C ASP A 41 3.23 0.42 -7.81
N ARG A 42 4.30 0.10 -8.56
CA ARG A 42 4.78 -1.29 -8.71
C ARG A 42 5.27 -1.88 -7.39
N ILE A 43 6.08 -1.14 -6.63
CA ILE A 43 6.61 -1.60 -5.33
C ILE A 43 5.47 -1.82 -4.34
N LEU A 44 4.48 -0.93 -4.33
CA LEU A 44 3.31 -1.01 -3.46
C LEU A 44 2.22 -1.96 -3.98
N GLY A 45 2.41 -2.63 -5.12
CA GLY A 45 1.40 -3.50 -5.73
C GLY A 45 0.12 -2.78 -6.19
N VAL A 46 0.14 -1.45 -6.31
CA VAL A 46 -1.01 -0.64 -6.71
C VAL A 46 -1.28 -0.82 -8.20
N THR A 47 -2.44 -1.39 -8.51
CA THR A 47 -2.93 -1.46 -9.89
C THR A 47 -3.79 -0.22 -10.18
N PRO A 48 -3.57 0.50 -11.31
CA PRO A 48 -4.39 1.66 -11.65
C PRO A 48 -5.86 1.28 -11.75
N THR A 49 -6.70 1.79 -10.86
CA THR A 49 -8.15 1.65 -10.98
C THR A 49 -8.63 2.57 -12.09
N VAL A 50 -9.10 2.01 -13.20
CA VAL A 50 -9.80 2.78 -14.24
C VAL A 50 -11.03 3.43 -13.58
N PRO A 51 -11.15 4.77 -13.59
CA PRO A 51 -12.31 5.43 -12.99
C PRO A 51 -13.59 4.91 -13.65
N ARG A 52 -14.50 4.33 -12.86
CA ARG A 52 -15.83 3.95 -13.36
C ARG A 52 -16.54 5.24 -13.81
N PRO A 53 -17.06 5.32 -15.05
CA PRO A 53 -17.82 6.49 -15.46
C PRO A 53 -18.98 6.67 -14.48
N ARG A 54 -19.11 7.88 -13.93
CA ARG A 54 -20.20 8.23 -13.02
C ARG A 54 -21.52 8.06 -13.76
N SER A 55 -22.15 6.90 -13.61
CA SER A 55 -23.49 6.65 -14.11
C SER A 55 -24.44 7.39 -13.18
N GLY A 56 -24.90 8.57 -13.60
CA GLY A 56 -25.72 9.46 -12.78
C GLY A 56 -25.77 10.88 -13.31
N ALA A 57 -25.99 11.04 -14.61
CA ALA A 57 -26.47 12.30 -15.18
C ALA A 57 -27.98 12.15 -15.39
N GLY A 58 -28.75 12.96 -14.66
CA GLY A 58 -30.11 13.36 -15.02
C GLY A 58 -31.23 12.40 -14.64
N SER A 59 -31.89 12.69 -13.52
CA SER A 59 -33.35 12.67 -13.40
C SER A 59 -33.74 13.06 -11.97
N ASP A 60 -33.87 14.36 -11.72
CA ASP A 60 -34.94 14.84 -10.84
C ASP A 60 -35.49 16.11 -11.50
N SER A 61 -36.74 16.01 -11.94
CA SER A 61 -37.55 17.06 -12.58
C SER A 61 -38.60 17.55 -11.61
#